data_AF-A0A6J4FE40-F1
#
_entry.id   AF-A0A6J4FE40-F1
#
_cell.length_a   1.000
_cell.length_b   1.000
_cell.length_c   1.000
_cell.angle_alpha   90.00
_cell.angle_beta   90.00
_cell.angle_gamma   90.00
#
_symmetry.space_group_name_H-M   'P 1'
#
loop_
_entity.id
_entity.type
_entity.pdbx_description
1 polymer ?
#
loop_
_entity_poly.entity_id
_entity_poly.type
_entity_poly.pdbx_seq_one_letter_code
_entity_poly.pdbx_strand_id
1 'polypeptide(L)'
;MEYDERSQADALVERCLLGGCLMKEGPVYDVERVRQISSGTRYLAPMRGGYFKVDDTLYAHYPREQSNYSPANLLREGEPVRVYSLDGVIVLVEVGG
;
A
#
# COMPACT_ATOMS: atom_id res chain seq x y z
N MET A 1 -16.92 10.84 -1.78
CA MET A 1 -15.46 10.97 -1.60
C MET A 1 -14.79 9.61 -1.64
N GLU A 2 -15.23 8.62 -0.85
CA GLU A 2 -14.76 7.21 -0.90
C GLU A 2 -14.95 6.53 -2.27
N TYR A 3 -16.04 6.90 -2.98
CA TYR A 3 -16.35 6.39 -4.32
C TYR A 3 -15.31 6.81 -5.39
N ASP A 4 -14.66 7.97 -5.20
CA ASP A 4 -13.71 8.53 -6.18
C ASP A 4 -12.33 7.86 -6.07
N GLU A 5 -11.84 7.65 -4.84
CA GLU A 5 -10.57 6.96 -4.58
C GLU A 5 -10.63 5.49 -5.00
N ARG A 6 -11.79 4.84 -4.83
CA ARG A 6 -12.01 3.47 -5.29
C ARG A 6 -12.08 3.37 -6.81
N SER A 7 -12.82 4.25 -7.48
CA SER A 7 -12.88 4.25 -8.96
C SER A 7 -11.54 4.60 -9.60
N GLN A 8 -10.72 5.47 -8.99
CA GLN A 8 -9.36 5.73 -9.45
C GLN A 8 -8.44 4.53 -9.26
N ALA A 9 -8.54 3.84 -8.11
CA ALA A 9 -7.80 2.60 -7.88
C ALA A 9 -8.22 1.51 -8.88
N ASP A 10 -9.52 1.34 -9.14
CA ASP A 10 -10.05 0.36 -10.09
C ASP A 10 -9.54 0.63 -11.53
N ALA A 11 -9.57 1.89 -11.98
CA ALA A 11 -9.04 2.28 -13.30
C ALA A 11 -7.51 2.09 -13.42
N LEU A 12 -6.78 2.30 -12.32
CA LEU A 12 -5.34 2.02 -12.27
C LEU A 12 -5.07 0.52 -12.30
N VAL A 13 -5.87 -0.29 -11.60
CA VAL A 13 -5.78 -1.75 -11.61
C VAL A 13 -6.00 -2.30 -13.01
N GLU A 14 -7.00 -1.80 -13.75
CA GLU A 14 -7.23 -2.19 -15.15
C GLU A 14 -6.01 -1.91 -16.03
N ARG A 15 -5.35 -0.76 -15.88
CA ARG A 15 -4.12 -0.45 -16.62
C ARG A 15 -2.95 -1.34 -16.22
N CYS A 16 -2.84 -1.73 -14.95
CA CYS A 16 -1.81 -2.66 -14.50
C CYS A 16 -2.01 -4.06 -15.08
N LEU A 17 -3.25 -4.56 -15.13
CA LEU A 17 -3.57 -5.86 -15.71
C LEU A 17 -3.29 -5.93 -17.21
N LEU A 18 -3.30 -4.79 -17.90
CA LEU A 18 -2.91 -4.67 -19.32
C LEU A 18 -1.39 -4.53 -19.54
N GLY A 19 -0.58 -4.64 -18.49
CA GLY A 19 0.89 -4.57 -18.56
C GLY A 19 1.46 -3.15 -18.52
N GLY A 20 0.66 -2.15 -18.17
CA GLY A 20 1.08 -0.74 -18.08
C GLY A 20 1.82 -0.36 -16.80
N CYS A 21 1.98 -1.29 -15.85
CA CYS A 21 2.57 -1.03 -14.54
C CYS A 21 3.91 -1.74 -14.35
N LEU A 22 4.77 -1.14 -13.54
CA LEU A 22 5.96 -1.81 -13.02
C LEU A 22 5.51 -2.88 -12.02
N MET A 23 5.98 -4.11 -12.23
CA MET A 23 5.70 -5.25 -11.38
C MET A 23 6.97 -5.65 -10.62
N LYS A 24 6.82 -5.83 -9.30
CA LYS A 24 7.87 -6.35 -8.42
C LYS A 24 7.32 -7.55 -7.66
N GLU A 25 8.02 -8.67 -7.75
CA GLU A 25 7.66 -9.90 -7.03
C GLU A 25 8.79 -10.28 -6.08
N GLY A 26 8.43 -10.71 -4.88
CA GLY A 26 9.39 -11.14 -3.87
C GLY A 26 8.77 -11.29 -2.49
N PRO A 27 9.56 -11.77 -1.52
CA PRO A 27 9.16 -11.79 -0.12
C PRO A 27 9.01 -10.37 0.43
N VAL A 28 8.00 -10.17 1.27
CA VAL A 28 7.78 -8.90 1.97
C VAL A 28 8.62 -8.81 3.25
N TYR A 29 9.17 -7.63 3.52
CA TYR A 29 9.96 -7.33 4.70
C TYR A 29 9.56 -6.00 5.35
N ASP A 30 9.97 -5.80 6.61
CA ASP A 30 9.82 -4.55 7.36
C ASP A 30 8.38 -3.98 7.30
N VAL A 31 7.38 -4.79 7.62
CA VAL A 31 5.96 -4.42 7.54
C VAL A 31 5.57 -3.57 8.75
N GLU A 32 5.34 -2.28 8.52
CA GLU A 32 4.67 -1.38 9.48
C GLU A 32 3.21 -1.17 9.09
N ARG A 33 2.29 -1.60 9.95
CA ARG A 33 0.85 -1.43 9.74
C ARG A 33 0.39 -0.03 10.12
N VAL A 34 -0.64 0.47 9.44
CA VAL A 34 -1.28 1.73 9.83
C VAL A 34 -1.90 1.56 11.22
N ARG A 35 -1.48 2.39 12.18
CA ARG A 35 -2.14 2.49 13.48
C ARG A 35 -3.20 3.60 13.41
N GLN A 36 -4.44 3.26 13.75
CA GLN A 36 -5.52 4.24 13.80
C GLN A 36 -5.19 5.31 14.86
N ILE A 37 -5.14 6.58 14.46
CA ILE A 37 -4.99 7.68 15.40
C ILE A 37 -6.37 7.93 16.01
N SER A 38 -6.51 7.65 17.31
CA SER A 38 -7.72 8.01 18.04
C SER A 38 -7.81 9.53 18.18
N SER A 39 -9.02 10.07 17.98
CA SER A 39 -9.32 11.48 18.20
C SER A 39 -8.84 11.93 19.59
N GLY A 40 -8.03 12.99 19.64
CA GLY A 40 -7.47 13.55 20.89
C GLY A 40 -5.99 13.26 21.13
N THR A 41 -5.33 12.48 20.29
CA THR A 41 -3.90 12.14 20.45
C THR A 41 -3.01 13.13 19.69
N ARG A 42 -2.13 13.87 20.39
CA ARG A 42 -1.12 14.74 19.78
C ARG A 42 0.11 13.93 19.37
N TYR A 43 0.37 13.80 18.07
CA TYR A 43 1.63 13.26 17.54
C TYR A 43 2.50 14.38 16.95
N LEU A 44 3.80 14.32 17.22
CA LEU A 44 4.81 15.35 16.89
C LEU A 44 5.65 15.00 15.63
N ALA A 45 5.35 13.91 14.93
CA ALA A 45 6.13 13.46 13.78
C ALA A 45 5.26 13.38 12.50
N PRO A 46 5.83 13.64 11.30
CA PRO A 46 5.11 13.47 10.04
C PRO A 46 4.63 12.02 9.96
N MET A 47 3.31 11.86 9.78
CA MET A 47 2.61 10.58 9.72
C MET A 47 3.36 9.62 8.79
N ARG A 48 4.17 8.71 9.33
CA ARG A 48 4.53 7.51 8.57
C ARG A 48 3.27 6.66 8.61
N GLY A 49 2.56 6.62 7.50
CA GLY A 49 1.52 5.63 7.31
C GLY A 49 2.13 4.22 7.25
N GLY A 50 1.31 3.23 6.93
CA GLY A 50 1.81 1.86 6.85
C GLY A 50 2.82 1.71 5.70
N TYR A 51 3.88 0.94 5.91
CA TYR A 51 4.87 0.65 4.88
C TYR A 51 5.27 -0.81 4.90
N PHE A 52 5.90 -1.25 3.81
CA PHE A 52 6.51 -2.56 3.68
C PHE A 52 7.60 -2.50 2.60
N LYS A 53 8.48 -3.50 2.55
CA LYS A 53 9.46 -3.67 1.48
C LYS A 53 9.20 -4.94 0.70
N VAL A 54 9.53 -4.93 -0.58
CA VAL A 54 9.66 -6.15 -1.39
C VAL A 54 11.05 -6.15 -2.01
N ASP A 55 11.85 -7.15 -1.64
CA ASP A 55 13.31 -7.08 -1.76
C ASP A 55 13.86 -5.77 -1.16
N ASP A 56 14.56 -4.97 -1.97
CA ASP A 56 15.17 -3.68 -1.57
C ASP A 56 14.25 -2.46 -1.81
N THR A 57 13.02 -2.66 -2.30
CA THR A 57 12.11 -1.56 -2.66
C THR A 57 11.14 -1.23 -1.52
N LEU A 58 11.15 0.01 -1.04
CA LEU A 58 10.24 0.49 0.00
C LEU A 58 8.93 1.01 -0.61
N TYR A 59 7.82 0.50 -0.08
CA TYR A 59 6.46 0.89 -0.41
C TYR A 59 5.82 1.52 0.83
N ALA A 60 5.64 2.84 0.81
CA ALA A 60 4.98 3.57 1.88
C ALA A 60 3.61 4.05 1.42
N HIS A 61 2.57 3.80 2.23
CA HIS A 61 1.25 4.34 2.01
C HIS A 61 0.92 5.37 3.09
N TYR A 62 0.52 6.57 2.67
CA TYR A 62 0.17 7.68 3.54
C TYR A 62 -1.34 7.90 3.49
N PRO A 63 -2.13 7.18 4.31
CA PRO A 63 -3.58 7.34 4.29
C PRO A 63 -3.96 8.75 4.73
N ARG A 64 -5.02 9.29 4.14
CA ARG A 64 -5.71 10.46 4.69
C ARG A 64 -6.25 10.13 6.09
N GLU A 65 -6.49 11.15 6.91
CA GLU A 65 -6.85 11.04 8.34
C GLU A 65 -8.02 10.07 8.66
N GLN A 66 -8.86 9.74 7.67
CA GLN A 66 -10.02 8.87 7.82
C GLN A 66 -9.88 7.50 7.12
N SER A 67 -8.79 7.25 6.38
CA SER A 67 -8.60 6.00 5.65
C SER A 67 -7.84 4.97 6.50
N ASN A 68 -8.48 3.81 6.71
CA ASN A 68 -7.83 2.64 7.33
C ASN A 68 -7.26 1.68 6.28
N TYR A 69 -7.39 2.02 5.00
CA TYR A 69 -6.92 1.17 3.90
C TYR A 69 -5.42 1.39 3.71
N SER A 70 -4.62 0.37 3.96
CA SER A 70 -3.23 0.30 3.54
C SER A 70 -2.93 -1.15 3.20
N PRO A 71 -2.31 -1.45 2.04
CA PRO A 71 -1.91 -2.81 1.71
C PRO A 71 -1.06 -3.45 2.81
N ALA A 72 -0.23 -2.67 3.50
CA ALA A 72 0.59 -3.13 4.62
C ALA A 72 -0.21 -3.83 5.74
N ASN A 73 -1.48 -3.46 5.94
CA ASN A 73 -2.33 -4.05 6.97
C ASN A 73 -2.68 -5.53 6.68
N LEU A 74 -2.56 -5.96 5.42
CA LEU A 74 -2.90 -7.30 4.97
C LEU A 74 -1.68 -8.22 4.87
N LEU A 75 -0.47 -7.68 4.98
CA LEU A 75 0.78 -8.40 4.75
C LEU A 75 1.35 -9.02 6.04
N ARG A 76 2.12 -10.10 5.85
CA ARG A 76 2.92 -10.77 6.88
C ARG A 76 4.37 -10.87 6.44
N GLU A 77 5.31 -10.64 7.36
CA GLU A 77 6.74 -10.80 7.10
C GLU A 77 7.08 -12.14 6.42
N GLY A 78 7.89 -12.08 5.36
CA GLY A 78 8.33 -13.23 4.56
C GLY A 78 7.31 -13.76 3.56
N GLU A 79 6.08 -13.21 3.53
CA GLU A 79 5.04 -13.60 2.59
C GLU A 79 5.42 -13.20 1.15
N PRO A 80 5.34 -14.11 0.17
CA PRO A 80 5.58 -13.78 -1.21
C PRO A 80 4.46 -12.88 -1.72
N VAL A 81 4.81 -11.75 -2.31
CA VAL A 81 3.84 -10.80 -2.87
C VAL A 81 4.26 -10.36 -4.25
N ARG A 82 3.27 -9.92 -5.03
CA ARG A 82 3.47 -9.20 -6.27
C ARG A 82 2.86 -7.81 -6.16
N VAL A 83 3.69 -6.79 -6.31
CA VAL A 83 3.31 -5.38 -6.22
C VAL A 83 3.31 -4.77 -7.62
N TYR A 84 2.19 -4.16 -7.97
CA TYR A 84 2.04 -3.39 -9.20
C TYR A 84 2.03 -1.91 -8.86
N SER A 85 2.85 -1.14 -9.56
CA SER A 85 2.97 0.30 -9.36
C SER A 85 2.98 1.07 -10.68
N LEU A 86 2.38 2.26 -10.66
CA LEU A 86 2.36 3.20 -11.78
C LEU A 86 2.90 4.54 -11.30
N ASP A 87 3.97 5.05 -11.92
CA ASP A 87 4.61 6.33 -11.56
C ASP A 87 4.91 6.49 -10.06
N GLY A 88 5.31 5.40 -9.40
CA GLY A 88 5.63 5.37 -7.97
C GLY A 88 4.42 5.22 -7.04
N VAL A 89 3.20 5.11 -7.58
CA VAL A 89 1.97 4.85 -6.82
C VAL A 89 1.71 3.34 -6.79
N ILE A 90 1.42 2.80 -5.59
CA ILE A 90 1.01 1.40 -5.42
C ILE A 90 -0.43 1.25 -5.88
N VAL A 91 -0.68 0.31 -6.80
CA VAL A 91 -2.00 0.08 -7.38
C VAL A 91 -2.61 -1.22 -6.88
N LEU A 92 -1.82 -2.29 -6.84
CA LEU A 92 -2.27 -3.62 -6.43
C LEU A 92 -1.16 -4.37 -5.71
N VAL A 93 -1.52 -5.10 -4.67
CA VAL A 93 -0.65 -6.07 -4.00
C VAL A 93 -1.36 -7.42 -3.99
N GLU A 94 -0.82 -8.38 -4.74
CA GLU A 94 -1.29 -9.75 -4.76
C GLU A 94 -0.46 -10.57 -3.76
N VAL A 95 -1.14 -11.27 -2.85
CA VAL A 95 -0.49 -12.17 -1.89
C VAL A 95 -0.40 -13.55 -2.53
N GLY A 96 0.82 -14.11 -2.59
CA GLY A 96 1.06 -15.46 -3.08
C GLY A 96 0.50 -16.49 -2.11
N GLY A 97 -0.54 -17.21 -2.55
CA GLY A 97 -1.12 -18.34 -1.81
C GLY A 97 -0.27 -19.60 -1.86
#